data_AF-A0A7L2WAU6-F1
#
_entry.id   AF-A0A7L2WAU6-F1
#
_cell.length_a   1.000
_cell.length_b   1.000
_cell.length_c   1.000
_cell.angle_alpha   90.00
_cell.angle_beta   90.00
_cell.angle_gamma   90.00
#
_symmetry.space_group_name_H-M   'P 1'
#
loop_
_entity.id
_entity.type
_entity.pdbx_description
1 polymer ?
#
loop_
_entity_poly.entity_id
_entity_poly.type
_entity_poly.pdbx_seq_one_letter_code
_entity_poly.pdbx_strand_id
1 'polypeptide(L)'
;QEKKIFMVQGPYPVIRSLLRARGWVEKKLPGAGRVDSRPEQHNGSQEKQLQEEQEEEEEGGDGAEQGEASRLVRDQVPYFIWTNHCGAINCRLLRQDQVVNHYTRVGAFTTKEGLCLNLRNLPWFDQADPDTFFPRCYRLGAADERQAFIEDFHLTAARSLLKVALERAGDRLAGMEQPPKSSKGPGESHVPHPMPSTAGPGPPLPPQLVEEALQVCGQHLGSLGHQDIDGDHPSHCMTGASWDRFLQDYYHVVHEGAGLALSGAQQEQCRALLRHLGGRLPQLGMEGDHNIWIIKPSAKSRGRGIVCTARLEEVLRLAGGCTAPSAEVGEWVVQKYVERPLLIFGTKFDVRQWFLVTDWNPLTIWFYRESYLRFCSRPFSLRRLDPARHLCNVSIQKRYGPARSQHPRLPPDQTWSCRQLQAYLAQVGQAGAWHQVMVPGMKAAVVGALRSAQDLVGSRKGSFELYGADFVFGEDCQPWLLEINASPTMAPSSAVTSRLCANVQRDTLRVVIDRRDDPTCPIGAFELIYKE
;
A
#
# COMPACT_ATOMS: atom_id res chain seq x y z
N GLN A 1 35.15 -27.09 -8.93
CA GLN A 1 34.85 -27.39 -10.35
C GLN A 1 33.38 -27.15 -10.69
N GLU A 2 32.42 -27.58 -9.88
CA GLU A 2 30.97 -27.40 -10.16
C GLU A 2 30.36 -26.02 -9.83
N LYS A 3 31.14 -25.04 -9.35
CA LYS A 3 30.67 -23.70 -8.94
C LYS A 3 29.52 -23.69 -7.89
N LYS A 4 29.42 -24.72 -7.04
CA LYS A 4 28.38 -24.85 -6.00
C LYS A 4 28.81 -24.37 -4.61
N ILE A 5 29.25 -23.12 -4.52
CA ILE A 5 29.59 -22.46 -3.25
C ILE A 5 28.61 -21.31 -3.04
N PHE A 6 27.98 -21.24 -1.88
CA PHE A 6 27.04 -20.17 -1.58
C PHE A 6 27.36 -19.44 -0.27
N MET A 7 26.79 -18.25 -0.11
CA MET A 7 26.87 -17.44 1.10
C MET A 7 25.48 -16.91 1.45
N VAL A 8 25.09 -17.01 2.71
CA VAL A 8 23.84 -16.43 3.22
C VAL A 8 24.14 -15.47 4.37
N GLN A 9 23.69 -14.23 4.25
CA GLN A 9 23.72 -13.24 5.31
C GLN A 9 22.29 -12.90 5.77
N GLY A 10 21.97 -13.27 7.01
CA GLY A 10 20.65 -13.11 7.62
C GLY A 10 19.94 -14.44 7.92
N PRO A 11 18.77 -14.40 8.59
CA PRO A 11 18.05 -15.57 9.05
C PRO A 11 17.25 -16.22 7.92
N TYR A 12 17.92 -16.92 7.01
CA TYR A 12 17.30 -17.63 5.87
C TYR A 12 17.55 -19.15 5.93
N PRO A 13 17.03 -19.86 6.96
CA PRO A 13 17.25 -21.30 7.12
C PRO A 13 16.67 -22.09 5.94
N VAL A 14 15.56 -21.63 5.35
CA VAL A 14 14.94 -22.24 4.16
C VAL A 14 15.91 -22.22 2.98
N ILE A 15 16.54 -21.07 2.69
CA ILE A 15 17.52 -20.95 1.60
C ILE A 15 18.72 -21.86 1.85
N ARG A 16 19.27 -21.87 3.07
CA ARG A 16 20.40 -22.74 3.43
C ARG A 16 20.07 -24.21 3.21
N SER A 17 18.95 -24.67 3.77
CA SER A 17 18.49 -26.06 3.64
C SER A 17 18.32 -26.47 2.18
N LEU A 18 17.69 -25.62 1.37
CA LEU A 18 17.41 -25.91 -0.04
C LEU A 18 18.64 -25.89 -0.93
N LEU A 19 19.63 -25.04 -0.65
CA LEU A 19 20.91 -25.04 -1.38
C LEU A 19 21.75 -26.25 -1.01
N ARG A 20 21.79 -26.62 0.28
CA ARG A 20 22.46 -27.84 0.74
C ARG A 20 21.86 -29.10 0.12
N ALA A 21 20.52 -29.17 0.03
CA ALA A 21 19.83 -30.27 -0.65
C ALA A 21 20.17 -30.37 -2.16
N ARG A 22 20.68 -29.29 -2.77
CA ARG A 22 21.19 -29.26 -4.16
C ARG A 22 22.70 -29.60 -4.25
N GLY A 23 23.32 -30.00 -3.14
CA GLY A 23 24.75 -30.29 -3.07
C GLY A 23 25.64 -29.03 -3.03
N TRP A 24 25.11 -27.88 -2.61
CA TRP A 24 25.90 -26.67 -2.45
C TRP A 24 26.55 -26.59 -1.06
N VAL A 25 27.76 -26.04 -1.02
CA VAL A 25 28.54 -25.86 0.22
C VAL A 25 28.47 -24.40 0.67
N GLU A 26 28.13 -24.20 1.94
CA GLU A 26 28.05 -22.85 2.52
C GLU A 26 29.44 -22.34 2.92
N LYS A 27 29.76 -21.12 2.49
CA LYS A 27 30.87 -20.33 3.00
C LYS A 27 30.36 -19.39 4.09
N LYS A 28 30.67 -19.67 5.36
CA LYS A 28 30.38 -18.77 6.48
C LYS A 28 31.33 -17.56 6.49
N LEU A 29 30.82 -16.40 6.89
CA LEU A 29 31.63 -15.19 7.08
C LEU A 29 32.48 -15.33 8.38
N PRO A 30 33.74 -14.87 8.38
CA PRO A 30 34.53 -14.79 9.62
C PRO A 30 33.84 -13.85 10.61
N GLY A 31 33.48 -14.34 11.81
CA GLY A 31 32.91 -13.54 12.89
C GLY A 31 31.42 -13.77 13.21
N ALA A 32 30.69 -14.57 12.44
CA ALA A 32 29.29 -14.89 12.72
C ALA A 32 29.06 -15.85 13.91
N GLY A 33 30.07 -16.10 14.75
CA GLY A 33 30.02 -17.11 15.82
C GLY A 33 30.51 -16.66 17.20
N ARG A 34 30.79 -15.37 17.42
CA ARG A 34 31.09 -14.82 18.75
C ARG A 34 30.76 -13.32 18.78
N VAL A 35 29.55 -12.98 19.21
CA VAL A 35 29.29 -11.64 19.76
C VAL A 35 29.48 -11.76 21.26
N ASP A 36 30.65 -11.36 21.73
CA ASP A 36 30.90 -11.15 23.16
C ASP A 36 29.94 -10.05 23.65
N SER A 37 29.05 -10.42 24.56
CA SER A 37 28.06 -9.53 25.16
C SER A 37 28.77 -8.48 26.02
N ARG A 38 29.04 -7.30 25.44
CA ARG A 38 29.22 -6.06 26.21
C ARG A 38 28.08 -5.09 25.89
N PRO A 39 27.42 -4.52 26.90
CA PRO A 39 26.29 -3.64 26.67
C PRO A 39 26.78 -2.24 26.33
N GLU A 40 26.78 -1.88 25.05
CA GLU A 40 26.67 -0.48 24.66
C GLU A 40 25.18 -0.11 24.55
N GLN A 41 24.82 0.91 25.32
CA GLN A 41 23.46 1.42 25.45
C GLN A 41 23.00 2.09 24.15
N HIS A 42 22.31 1.34 23.30
CA HIS A 42 21.40 1.91 22.32
C HIS A 42 20.06 1.18 22.27
N ASN A 43 19.01 2.00 22.24
CA ASN A 43 17.66 1.65 22.64
C ASN A 43 16.95 0.84 21.53
N GLY A 44 17.00 -0.49 21.63
CA GLY A 44 16.40 -1.43 20.69
C GLY A 44 16.12 -2.79 21.34
N SER A 45 15.37 -2.78 22.44
CA SER A 45 15.21 -3.93 23.35
C SER A 45 14.35 -5.10 22.83
N GLN A 46 13.76 -5.02 21.64
CA GLN A 46 12.94 -6.10 21.08
C GLN A 46 13.52 -6.76 19.81
N GLU A 47 14.52 -6.16 19.15
CA GLU A 47 15.21 -6.82 18.03
C GLU A 47 16.26 -7.83 18.53
N LYS A 48 16.85 -7.61 19.71
CA LYS A 48 17.83 -8.54 20.31
C LYS A 48 17.20 -9.86 20.79
N GLN A 49 16.06 -9.82 21.47
CA GLN A 49 15.45 -11.04 22.00
C GLN A 49 14.98 -12.01 20.90
N LEU A 50 14.49 -11.49 19.76
CA LEU A 50 14.12 -12.31 18.61
C LEU A 50 15.33 -12.79 17.79
N GLN A 51 16.48 -12.12 17.88
CA GLN A 51 17.75 -12.58 17.32
C GLN A 51 18.36 -13.69 18.18
N GLU A 52 18.37 -13.52 19.50
CA GLU A 52 18.90 -14.49 20.46
C GLU A 52 18.08 -15.80 20.46
N GLU A 53 16.74 -15.72 20.44
CA GLU A 53 15.87 -16.91 20.36
C GLU A 53 15.95 -17.64 19.00
N GLN A 54 16.31 -16.94 17.91
CA GLN A 54 16.49 -17.56 16.58
C GLN A 54 17.90 -18.11 16.35
N GLU A 55 18.91 -17.55 17.02
CA GLU A 55 20.28 -18.07 17.00
C GLU A 55 20.38 -19.37 17.82
N GLU A 56 19.61 -19.53 18.90
CA GLU A 56 19.57 -20.78 19.67
C GLU A 56 18.95 -21.97 18.90
N GLU A 57 18.06 -21.74 17.92
CA GLU A 57 17.55 -22.81 17.04
C GLU A 57 18.57 -23.25 15.95
N GLU A 58 19.65 -22.49 15.70
CA GLU A 58 20.69 -22.88 14.71
C GLU A 58 21.62 -24.01 15.21
N GLU A 59 21.58 -24.38 16.50
CA GLU A 59 22.41 -25.45 17.09
C GLU A 59 21.75 -26.85 17.06
N GLY A 60 20.80 -27.08 16.16
CA GLY A 60 20.22 -28.41 15.91
C GLY A 60 21.07 -29.31 15.01
N GLY A 61 21.99 -30.08 15.60
CA GLY A 61 22.35 -31.45 15.14
C GLY A 61 23.34 -31.65 13.98
N ASP A 62 23.75 -30.62 13.23
CA ASP A 62 24.57 -30.80 12.01
C ASP A 62 25.75 -29.80 11.91
N GLY A 63 26.11 -29.16 13.03
CA GLY A 63 27.05 -28.04 13.07
C GLY A 63 28.52 -28.38 12.85
N ALA A 64 28.94 -29.62 13.16
CA ALA A 64 30.35 -30.02 13.12
C ALA A 64 30.87 -30.25 11.69
N GLU A 65 30.21 -31.13 10.92
CA GLU A 65 30.58 -31.42 9.52
C GLU A 65 30.45 -30.17 8.63
N GLN A 66 29.43 -29.34 8.89
CA GLN A 66 29.26 -28.07 8.17
C GLN A 66 30.34 -27.04 8.52
N GLY A 67 30.79 -27.03 9.78
CA GLY A 67 31.91 -26.21 10.21
C GLY A 67 33.21 -26.59 9.48
N GLU A 68 33.43 -27.88 9.26
CA GLU A 68 34.59 -28.39 8.50
C GLU A 68 34.47 -28.07 7.00
N ALA A 69 33.31 -28.33 6.38
CA ALA A 69 33.07 -28.00 4.98
C ALA A 69 33.24 -26.50 4.69
N SER A 70 32.74 -25.64 5.59
CA SER A 70 32.92 -24.19 5.46
C SER A 70 34.39 -23.75 5.60
N ARG A 71 35.21 -24.46 6.39
CA ARG A 71 36.66 -24.18 6.50
C ARG A 71 37.39 -24.52 5.21
N LEU A 72 36.99 -25.61 4.53
CA LEU A 72 37.57 -26.02 3.24
C LEU A 72 37.31 -25.02 2.11
N VAL A 73 36.17 -24.31 2.15
CA VAL A 73 35.80 -23.30 1.13
C VAL A 73 36.07 -21.85 1.56
N ARG A 74 36.78 -21.63 2.67
CA ARG A 74 37.02 -20.28 3.23
C ARG A 74 37.67 -19.32 2.23
N ASP A 75 38.63 -19.83 1.45
CA ASP A 75 39.40 -19.02 0.49
C ASP A 75 38.78 -19.06 -0.92
N GLN A 76 37.62 -19.71 -1.07
CA GLN A 76 36.90 -19.79 -2.34
C GLN A 76 35.89 -18.66 -2.48
N VAL A 77 35.57 -18.28 -3.72
CA VAL A 77 34.56 -17.25 -4.01
C VAL A 77 33.17 -17.87 -4.08
N PRO A 78 32.16 -17.33 -3.35
CA PRO A 78 30.80 -17.83 -3.45
C PRO A 78 30.18 -17.45 -4.79
N TYR A 79 29.52 -18.40 -5.45
CA TYR A 79 28.82 -18.21 -6.71
C TYR A 79 27.38 -17.80 -6.54
N PHE A 80 26.74 -18.18 -5.43
CA PHE A 80 25.38 -17.77 -5.11
C PHE A 80 25.37 -17.04 -3.78
N ILE A 81 24.79 -15.85 -3.76
CA ILE A 81 24.82 -14.97 -2.59
C ILE A 81 23.42 -14.50 -2.27
N TRP A 82 23.00 -14.75 -1.02
CA TRP A 82 21.71 -14.32 -0.51
C TRP A 82 21.91 -13.44 0.71
N THR A 83 21.46 -12.19 0.65
CA THR A 83 21.55 -11.25 1.78
C THR A 83 20.19 -10.66 2.13
N ASN A 84 20.09 -10.08 3.33
CA ASN A 84 18.89 -9.42 3.85
C ASN A 84 18.61 -8.04 3.25
N HIS A 85 19.62 -7.34 2.74
CA HIS A 85 19.48 -6.04 2.09
C HIS A 85 20.61 -5.80 1.07
N CYS A 86 20.33 -4.95 0.08
CA CYS A 86 21.26 -4.63 -1.01
C CYS A 86 22.58 -3.99 -0.54
N GLY A 87 22.59 -3.28 0.60
CA GLY A 87 23.80 -2.69 1.17
C GLY A 87 24.77 -3.68 1.83
N ALA A 88 24.39 -4.97 1.95
CA ALA A 88 25.21 -5.95 2.66
C ALA A 88 26.44 -6.35 1.83
N ILE A 89 26.34 -6.22 0.50
CA ILE A 89 27.40 -6.56 -0.45
C ILE A 89 27.46 -5.50 -1.53
N ASN A 90 28.68 -5.04 -1.83
CA ASN A 90 28.91 -4.17 -2.96
C ASN A 90 28.80 -4.96 -4.28
N CYS A 91 27.61 -4.92 -4.89
CA CYS A 91 27.31 -5.63 -6.13
C CYS A 91 28.23 -5.25 -7.31
N ARG A 92 28.89 -4.07 -7.27
CA ARG A 92 29.83 -3.61 -8.29
C ARG A 92 31.16 -4.39 -8.28
N LEU A 93 31.50 -5.03 -7.15
CA LEU A 93 32.72 -5.82 -6.99
C LEU A 93 32.52 -7.30 -7.33
N LEU A 94 31.29 -7.72 -7.63
CA LEU A 94 30.98 -9.12 -7.95
C LEU A 94 31.36 -9.45 -9.40
N ARG A 95 31.97 -10.62 -9.59
CA ARG A 95 32.26 -11.20 -10.91
C ARG A 95 30.97 -11.46 -11.67
N GLN A 96 30.99 -11.42 -13.01
CA GLN A 96 29.77 -11.58 -13.83
C GLN A 96 29.03 -12.92 -13.62
N ASP A 97 29.75 -13.97 -13.23
CA ASP A 97 29.18 -15.30 -13.01
C ASP A 97 28.62 -15.52 -11.59
N GLN A 98 28.78 -14.53 -10.69
CA GLN A 98 28.17 -14.59 -9.36
C GLN A 98 26.69 -14.17 -9.40
N VAL A 99 25.88 -14.91 -8.67
CA VAL A 99 24.45 -14.68 -8.52
C VAL A 99 24.17 -14.00 -7.19
N VAL A 100 23.35 -12.95 -7.19
CA VAL A 100 22.98 -12.22 -5.97
C VAL A 100 21.49 -11.83 -5.99
N ASN A 101 20.83 -11.89 -4.83
CA ASN A 101 19.40 -11.62 -4.68
C ASN A 101 19.03 -10.12 -4.57
N HIS A 102 19.86 -9.22 -5.10
CA HIS A 102 19.61 -7.77 -5.11
C HIS A 102 20.05 -7.11 -6.42
N TYR A 103 19.28 -6.10 -6.84
CA TYR A 103 19.74 -5.08 -7.77
C TYR A 103 20.26 -3.84 -7.02
N THR A 104 20.82 -2.89 -7.77
CA THR A 104 21.23 -1.59 -7.23
C THR A 104 20.31 -0.49 -7.76
N ARG A 105 20.22 0.65 -7.07
CA ARG A 105 19.40 1.81 -7.48
C ARG A 105 17.91 1.52 -7.70
N VAL A 106 17.31 0.62 -6.91
CA VAL A 106 15.88 0.26 -6.98
C VAL A 106 14.94 1.29 -6.34
N GLY A 107 15.50 2.34 -5.72
CA GLY A 107 14.74 3.36 -4.98
C GLY A 107 13.69 4.09 -5.81
N ALA A 108 13.81 4.05 -7.14
CA ALA A 108 12.86 4.65 -8.08
C ALA A 108 11.44 4.08 -7.96
N PHE A 109 11.26 2.83 -7.51
CA PHE A 109 9.91 2.27 -7.29
C PHE A 109 9.75 1.65 -5.89
N THR A 110 10.84 1.48 -5.13
CA THR A 110 10.79 0.90 -3.78
C THR A 110 10.73 1.95 -2.65
N THR A 111 10.82 3.24 -2.99
CA THR A 111 10.54 4.35 -2.08
C THR A 111 9.21 4.97 -2.42
N LYS A 112 8.57 5.63 -1.46
CA LYS A 112 7.27 6.28 -1.68
C LYS A 112 7.39 7.47 -2.63
N GLU A 113 8.47 8.24 -2.46
CA GLU A 113 8.80 9.36 -3.32
C GLU A 113 9.13 8.91 -4.75
N GLY A 114 10.01 7.92 -4.89
CA GLY A 114 10.36 7.36 -6.19
C GLY A 114 9.13 6.82 -6.91
N LEU A 115 8.32 5.99 -6.24
CA LEU A 115 7.12 5.42 -6.85
C LEU A 115 6.13 6.51 -7.29
N CYS A 116 5.94 7.54 -6.46
CA CYS A 116 5.13 8.71 -6.78
C CYS A 116 5.63 9.43 -8.04
N LEU A 117 6.94 9.67 -8.15
CA LEU A 117 7.55 10.35 -9.29
C LEU A 117 7.47 9.50 -10.56
N ASN A 118 7.81 8.22 -10.45
CA ASN A 118 7.88 7.32 -11.59
C ASN A 118 6.51 7.06 -12.22
N LEU A 119 5.48 6.82 -11.40
CA LEU A 119 4.14 6.54 -11.92
C LEU A 119 3.51 7.74 -12.62
N ARG A 120 3.89 8.98 -12.28
CA ARG A 120 3.46 10.16 -13.05
C ARG A 120 4.02 10.21 -14.46
N ASN A 121 5.21 9.63 -14.65
CA ASN A 121 5.84 9.52 -15.96
C ASN A 121 5.40 8.25 -16.71
N LEU A 122 4.54 7.40 -16.11
CA LEU A 122 4.04 6.18 -16.75
C LEU A 122 3.46 6.39 -18.16
N PRO A 123 2.71 7.48 -18.46
CA PRO A 123 2.19 7.72 -19.81
C PRO A 123 3.25 7.80 -20.91
N TRP A 124 4.53 8.01 -20.57
CA TRP A 124 5.65 7.98 -21.54
C TRP A 124 6.11 6.56 -21.88
N PHE A 125 5.76 5.57 -21.06
CA PHE A 125 6.21 4.17 -21.19
C PHE A 125 5.06 3.19 -21.47
N ASP A 126 3.84 3.53 -21.06
CA ASP A 126 2.65 2.69 -21.15
C ASP A 126 1.41 3.57 -21.40
N GLN A 127 0.36 3.00 -22.02
CA GLN A 127 -0.92 3.69 -22.21
C GLN A 127 -1.80 3.64 -20.96
N ALA A 128 -1.41 2.85 -19.95
CA ALA A 128 -2.12 2.76 -18.68
C ALA A 128 -2.09 4.10 -17.94
N ASP A 129 -3.27 4.56 -17.52
CA ASP A 129 -3.42 5.69 -16.63
C ASP A 129 -3.05 5.28 -15.18
N PRO A 130 -2.01 5.89 -14.57
CA PRO A 130 -1.63 5.57 -13.20
C PRO A 130 -2.75 5.81 -12.19
N ASP A 131 -3.66 6.75 -12.44
CA ASP A 131 -4.76 7.06 -11.52
C ASP A 131 -5.81 5.95 -11.43
N THR A 132 -5.75 4.94 -12.30
CA THR A 132 -6.64 3.76 -12.24
C THR A 132 -6.21 2.70 -11.22
N PHE A 133 -4.96 2.73 -10.76
CA PHE A 133 -4.43 1.73 -9.83
C PHE A 133 -3.50 2.27 -8.74
N PHE A 134 -3.10 3.54 -8.79
CA PHE A 134 -2.27 4.18 -7.77
C PHE A 134 -2.99 5.43 -7.25
N PRO A 135 -3.37 5.49 -5.96
CA PRO A 135 -4.01 6.68 -5.41
C PRO A 135 -3.08 7.89 -5.59
N ARG A 136 -3.64 8.98 -6.14
CA ARG A 136 -2.88 10.18 -6.49
C ARG A 136 -2.05 10.68 -5.32
N CYS A 137 -0.83 11.09 -5.63
CA CYS A 137 0.24 11.29 -4.67
C CYS A 137 1.10 12.50 -5.05
N TYR A 138 1.57 13.24 -4.06
CA TYR A 138 2.33 14.49 -4.22
C TYR A 138 3.50 14.58 -3.26
N ARG A 139 4.62 15.14 -3.73
CA ARG A 139 5.81 15.44 -2.93
C ARG A 139 5.67 16.84 -2.33
N LEU A 140 5.47 16.94 -1.02
CA LEU A 140 5.23 18.23 -0.37
C LEU A 140 6.48 19.14 -0.31
N GLY A 141 7.67 18.54 -0.49
CA GLY A 141 8.93 19.28 -0.59
C GLY A 141 9.09 20.09 -1.88
N ALA A 142 8.45 19.66 -2.97
CA ALA A 142 8.46 20.36 -4.25
C ALA A 142 7.34 21.41 -4.29
N ALA A 143 7.67 22.65 -4.65
CA ALA A 143 6.74 23.79 -4.50
C ALA A 143 5.54 23.71 -5.46
N ASP A 144 5.80 23.32 -6.70
CA ASP A 144 4.82 23.03 -7.75
C ASP A 144 3.90 21.88 -7.34
N GLU A 145 4.45 20.79 -6.83
CA GLU A 145 3.64 19.65 -6.39
C GLU A 145 2.83 19.94 -5.13
N ARG A 146 3.38 20.72 -4.21
CA ARG A 146 2.65 21.18 -3.03
C ARG A 146 1.46 22.05 -3.44
N GLN A 147 1.63 22.91 -4.44
CA GLN A 147 0.55 23.74 -4.97
C GLN A 147 -0.51 22.87 -5.67
N ALA A 148 -0.10 21.90 -6.49
CA ALA A 148 -1.00 20.95 -7.13
C ALA A 148 -1.79 20.13 -6.10
N PHE A 149 -1.17 19.74 -4.98
CA PHE A 149 -1.85 19.09 -3.87
C PHE A 149 -2.91 19.98 -3.23
N ILE A 150 -2.61 21.26 -2.98
CA ILE A 150 -3.57 22.22 -2.39
C ILE A 150 -4.79 22.36 -3.30
N GLU A 151 -4.57 22.50 -4.61
CA GLU A 151 -5.64 22.58 -5.60
C GLU A 151 -6.49 21.31 -5.63
N ASP A 152 -5.88 20.13 -5.61
CA ASP A 152 -6.62 18.87 -5.54
C ASP A 152 -7.37 18.71 -4.21
N PHE A 153 -6.81 19.17 -3.10
CA PHE A 153 -7.52 19.18 -1.81
C PHE A 153 -8.79 20.01 -1.90
N HIS A 154 -8.72 21.21 -2.50
CA HIS A 154 -9.86 22.09 -2.74
C HIS A 154 -10.91 21.45 -3.65
N LEU A 155 -10.49 20.90 -4.78
CA LEU A 155 -11.38 20.21 -5.71
C LEU A 155 -12.05 18.99 -5.06
N THR A 156 -11.32 18.23 -4.26
CA THR A 156 -11.84 17.08 -3.52
C THR A 156 -12.85 17.51 -2.46
N ALA A 157 -12.60 18.63 -1.76
CA ALA A 157 -13.56 19.19 -0.80
C ALA A 157 -14.87 19.63 -1.49
N ALA A 158 -14.78 20.30 -2.64
CA ALA A 158 -15.96 20.68 -3.42
C ALA A 158 -16.76 19.46 -3.87
N ARG A 159 -16.11 18.44 -4.43
CA ARG A 159 -16.78 17.18 -4.81
C ARG A 159 -17.40 16.47 -3.62
N SER A 160 -16.69 16.38 -2.49
CA SER A 160 -17.20 15.80 -1.25
C SER A 160 -18.46 16.52 -0.79
N LEU A 161 -18.46 17.85 -0.77
CA LEU A 161 -19.63 18.62 -0.34
C LEU A 161 -20.87 18.24 -1.17
N LEU A 162 -20.73 18.13 -2.49
CA LEU A 162 -21.83 17.71 -3.36
C LEU A 162 -22.30 16.28 -3.05
N LYS A 163 -21.39 15.35 -2.75
CA LYS A 163 -21.71 13.96 -2.35
C LYS A 163 -22.51 13.95 -1.04
N VAL A 164 -22.02 14.61 0.01
CA VAL A 164 -22.66 14.67 1.34
C VAL A 164 -24.01 15.38 1.29
N ALA A 165 -24.11 16.46 0.52
CA ALA A 165 -25.36 17.21 0.36
C ALA A 165 -26.46 16.35 -0.29
N LEU A 166 -26.11 15.56 -1.30
CA LEU A 166 -27.03 14.65 -1.98
C LEU A 166 -27.49 13.50 -1.08
N GLU A 167 -26.57 12.88 -0.34
CA GLU A 167 -26.89 11.79 0.58
C GLU A 167 -27.91 12.24 1.64
N ARG A 168 -27.64 13.38 2.29
CA ARG A 168 -28.53 13.96 3.30
C ARG A 168 -29.88 14.39 2.74
N ALA A 169 -29.95 14.80 1.47
CA ALA A 169 -31.21 15.14 0.83
C ALA A 169 -32.05 13.89 0.53
N GLY A 170 -31.41 12.77 0.17
CA GLY A 170 -32.08 11.48 -0.02
C GLY A 170 -32.67 10.90 1.26
N ASP A 171 -31.91 10.95 2.37
CA ASP A 171 -32.38 10.47 3.68
C ASP A 171 -33.63 11.23 4.19
N ARG A 172 -33.72 12.53 3.88
CA ARG A 172 -34.91 13.34 4.24
C ARG A 172 -36.16 12.91 3.50
N LEU A 173 -36.05 12.47 2.24
CA LEU A 173 -37.19 11.93 1.50
C LEU A 173 -37.62 10.57 2.08
N ALA A 174 -36.66 9.71 2.41
CA ALA A 174 -36.94 8.39 3.01
C ALA A 174 -37.58 8.50 4.42
N GLY A 175 -37.22 9.53 5.20
CA GLY A 175 -37.81 9.79 6.52
C GLY A 175 -39.23 10.39 6.49
N MET A 176 -39.73 10.82 5.33
CA MET A 176 -41.09 11.36 5.16
C MET A 176 -42.12 10.29 4.73
N GLU A 177 -41.68 9.12 4.28
CA GLU A 177 -42.58 7.98 4.03
C GLU A 177 -42.85 7.22 5.34
N GLN A 178 -43.97 7.50 6.00
CA GLN A 178 -44.43 6.66 7.11
C GLN A 178 -44.87 5.28 6.59
N PRO A 179 -44.44 4.17 7.20
CA PRO A 179 -45.02 2.86 6.89
C PRO A 179 -46.43 2.74 7.52
N PRO A 180 -47.37 2.01 6.88
CA PRO A 180 -48.66 1.74 7.49
C PRO A 180 -48.49 0.82 8.70
N LYS A 181 -49.22 1.15 9.78
CA LYS A 181 -49.27 0.37 11.03
C LYS A 181 -49.81 -1.04 10.76
N SER A 182 -49.05 -2.10 11.09
CA SER A 182 -49.64 -3.36 11.58
C SER A 182 -48.66 -4.28 12.35
N SER A 183 -49.17 -4.74 13.50
CA SER A 183 -48.90 -5.89 14.38
C SER A 183 -47.54 -6.62 14.50
N LYS A 184 -47.19 -6.85 15.78
CA LYS A 184 -46.04 -7.55 16.38
C LYS A 184 -45.91 -9.06 16.07
N GLY A 185 -44.67 -9.54 16.03
CA GLY A 185 -44.22 -10.93 16.32
C GLY A 185 -42.69 -10.95 16.58
N PRO A 186 -42.14 -11.75 17.51
CA PRO A 186 -40.84 -11.47 18.14
C PRO A 186 -39.67 -12.30 17.58
N GLY A 187 -38.47 -11.71 17.54
CA GLY A 187 -37.24 -12.46 17.80
C GLY A 187 -36.07 -12.34 16.80
N GLU A 188 -35.62 -11.15 16.42
CA GLU A 188 -34.24 -10.94 15.94
C GLU A 188 -33.70 -9.63 16.48
N SER A 189 -32.58 -9.70 17.22
CA SER A 189 -31.94 -8.57 17.87
C SER A 189 -31.16 -7.72 16.87
N HIS A 190 -31.86 -6.89 16.13
CA HIS A 190 -31.28 -5.69 15.53
C HIS A 190 -30.89 -4.73 16.65
N VAL A 191 -29.60 -4.58 16.91
CA VAL A 191 -29.08 -3.52 17.78
C VAL A 191 -29.26 -2.20 17.02
N PRO A 192 -30.09 -1.25 17.50
CA PRO A 192 -30.20 0.06 16.88
C PRO A 192 -28.92 0.83 17.18
N HIS A 193 -28.33 1.44 16.16
CA HIS A 193 -27.28 2.44 16.35
C HIS A 193 -27.80 3.57 17.26
N PRO A 194 -27.11 3.93 18.35
CA PRO A 194 -27.45 5.14 19.08
C PRO A 194 -27.17 6.34 18.17
N MET A 195 -28.24 7.07 17.84
CA MET A 195 -28.18 8.41 17.26
C MET A 195 -27.30 9.32 18.14
N PRO A 196 -26.59 10.30 17.56
CA PRO A 196 -25.73 11.18 18.32
C PRO A 196 -26.53 11.91 19.41
N SER A 197 -25.90 12.08 20.57
CA SER A 197 -26.35 13.05 21.57
C SER A 197 -26.56 14.39 20.87
N THR A 198 -27.78 14.89 20.99
CA THR A 198 -28.27 16.14 20.41
C THR A 198 -27.46 17.34 20.92
N ALA A 199 -26.39 17.68 20.21
CA ALA A 199 -26.08 19.10 20.00
C ALA A 199 -27.14 19.59 19.00
N GLY A 200 -27.84 20.68 19.32
CA GLY A 200 -28.90 21.22 18.47
C GLY A 200 -28.41 21.51 17.05
N PRO A 201 -29.32 21.59 16.06
CA PRO A 201 -28.93 21.94 14.69
C PRO A 201 -28.18 23.26 14.73
N GLY A 202 -26.90 23.23 14.32
CA GLY A 202 -26.13 24.43 14.08
C GLY A 202 -26.88 25.34 13.09
N PRO A 203 -26.58 26.65 13.06
CA PRO A 203 -27.23 27.58 12.16
C PRO A 203 -27.16 27.05 10.72
N PRO A 204 -28.24 27.17 9.92
CA PRO A 204 -28.22 26.75 8.53
C PRO A 204 -27.11 27.52 7.80
N LEU A 205 -26.20 26.78 7.16
CA LEU A 205 -25.11 27.38 6.39
C LEU A 205 -25.66 28.07 5.12
N PRO A 206 -24.93 29.06 4.57
CA PRO A 206 -25.41 29.82 3.42
C PRO A 206 -25.68 28.91 2.20
N PRO A 207 -26.79 29.10 1.47
CA PRO A 207 -27.09 28.34 0.24
C PRO A 207 -26.01 28.52 -0.85
N GLN A 208 -25.22 29.58 -0.76
CA GLN A 208 -24.09 29.90 -1.65
C GLN A 208 -23.01 28.81 -1.68
N LEU A 209 -22.82 28.06 -0.58
CA LEU A 209 -21.75 27.05 -0.48
C LEU A 209 -21.90 25.94 -1.54
N VAL A 210 -23.14 25.52 -1.82
CA VAL A 210 -23.43 24.50 -2.84
C VAL A 210 -23.21 25.05 -4.25
N GLU A 211 -23.58 26.31 -4.48
CA GLU A 211 -23.39 26.98 -5.77
C GLU A 211 -21.90 27.13 -6.09
N GLU A 212 -21.10 27.52 -5.10
CA GLU A 212 -19.63 27.57 -5.21
C GLU A 212 -19.04 26.19 -5.55
N ALA A 213 -19.46 25.14 -4.83
CA ALA A 213 -18.99 23.78 -5.11
C ALA A 213 -19.41 23.27 -6.51
N LEU A 214 -20.63 23.59 -6.96
CA LEU A 214 -21.10 23.28 -8.32
C LEU A 214 -20.27 24.01 -9.37
N GLN A 215 -19.99 25.30 -9.16
CA GLN A 215 -19.18 26.10 -10.07
C GLN A 215 -17.76 25.55 -10.17
N VAL A 216 -17.10 25.29 -9.04
CA VAL A 216 -15.75 24.71 -8.99
C VAL A 216 -15.70 23.36 -9.70
N CYS A 217 -16.64 22.47 -9.40
CA CYS A 217 -16.68 21.14 -10.01
C CYS A 217 -17.00 21.21 -11.52
N GLY A 218 -17.83 22.18 -11.94
CA GLY A 218 -18.15 22.43 -13.34
C GLY A 218 -16.96 22.95 -14.14
N GLN A 219 -16.22 23.91 -13.58
CA GLN A 219 -14.96 24.40 -14.17
C GLN A 219 -13.93 23.27 -14.31
N HIS A 220 -13.77 22.46 -13.26
CA HIS A 220 -12.85 21.32 -13.29
C HIS A 220 -13.23 20.30 -14.38
N LEU A 221 -14.52 19.98 -14.52
CA LEU A 221 -15.00 19.11 -15.59
C LEU A 221 -14.70 19.72 -16.98
N GLY A 222 -14.82 21.04 -17.13
CA GLY A 222 -14.45 21.77 -18.34
C GLY A 222 -12.97 21.62 -18.68
N SER A 223 -12.07 21.81 -17.71
CA SER A 223 -10.62 21.60 -17.88
C SER A 223 -10.27 20.15 -18.22
N LEU A 224 -10.92 19.16 -17.60
CA LEU A 224 -10.76 17.74 -17.98
C LEU A 224 -11.23 17.45 -19.42
N GLY A 225 -12.10 18.30 -19.96
CA GLY A 225 -12.57 18.28 -21.34
C GLY A 225 -11.78 19.19 -22.28
N HIS A 226 -10.67 19.79 -21.84
CA HIS A 226 -9.84 20.75 -22.58
C HIS A 226 -10.59 22.01 -23.06
N GLN A 227 -11.68 22.38 -22.37
CA GLN A 227 -12.49 23.56 -22.72
C GLN A 227 -11.83 24.88 -22.29
N ASP A 228 -10.71 24.80 -21.59
CA ASP A 228 -9.87 25.89 -21.10
C ASP A 228 -8.70 26.24 -22.03
N ILE A 229 -8.48 25.47 -23.09
CA ILE A 229 -7.37 25.69 -24.04
C ILE A 229 -7.70 26.83 -25.04
N ASP A 230 -8.97 26.98 -25.44
CA ASP A 230 -9.37 27.81 -26.58
C ASP A 230 -10.14 29.09 -26.19
N GLY A 231 -10.33 29.39 -24.90
CA GLY A 231 -11.18 30.50 -24.45
C GLY A 231 -10.47 31.53 -23.55
N ASP A 232 -10.68 32.83 -23.83
CA ASP A 232 -10.54 33.94 -22.88
C ASP A 232 -11.64 33.85 -21.78
N HIS A 233 -11.72 32.71 -21.10
CA HIS A 233 -12.60 32.59 -19.95
C HIS A 233 -11.93 33.29 -18.78
N PRO A 234 -12.57 34.29 -18.12
CA PRO A 234 -12.08 34.75 -16.85
C PRO A 234 -12.12 33.53 -15.92
N SER A 235 -10.93 33.01 -15.61
CA SER A 235 -10.75 32.01 -14.57
C SER A 235 -11.29 32.63 -13.29
N HIS A 236 -12.57 32.38 -12.98
CA HIS A 236 -13.16 32.62 -11.68
C HIS A 236 -12.58 31.58 -10.72
N CYS A 237 -11.25 31.64 -10.54
CA CYS A 237 -10.52 30.90 -9.55
C CYS A 237 -10.80 31.61 -8.23
N MET A 238 -11.40 30.89 -7.29
CA MET A 238 -11.56 31.38 -5.93
C MET A 238 -10.19 31.84 -5.41
N THR A 239 -10.14 33.04 -4.83
CA THR A 239 -8.92 33.57 -4.22
C THR A 239 -8.56 32.78 -2.96
N GLY A 240 -7.32 32.87 -2.47
CA GLY A 240 -6.88 32.15 -1.26
C GLY A 240 -7.82 32.36 -0.05
N ALA A 241 -8.21 33.60 0.23
CA ALA A 241 -9.15 33.90 1.31
C ALA A 241 -10.56 33.33 1.08
N SER A 242 -10.97 33.18 -0.18
CA SER A 242 -12.25 32.55 -0.52
C SER A 242 -12.22 31.05 -0.26
N TRP A 243 -11.08 30.40 -0.53
CA TRP A 243 -10.86 28.99 -0.23
C TRP A 243 -10.82 28.70 1.27
N ASP A 244 -10.15 29.54 2.07
CA ASP A 244 -10.11 29.36 3.52
C ASP A 244 -11.53 29.38 4.13
N ARG A 245 -12.38 30.31 3.68
CA ARG A 245 -13.80 30.36 4.07
C ARG A 245 -14.55 29.12 3.60
N PHE A 246 -14.41 28.75 2.33
CA PHE A 246 -15.08 27.58 1.76
C PHE A 246 -14.72 26.30 2.52
N LEU A 247 -13.43 26.10 2.83
CA LEU A 247 -12.95 24.94 3.58
C LEU A 247 -13.50 24.92 4.99
N GLN A 248 -13.56 26.06 5.68
CA GLN A 248 -14.13 26.13 7.02
C GLN A 248 -15.61 25.69 7.04
N ASP A 249 -16.40 26.20 6.10
CA ASP A 249 -17.81 25.81 5.95
C ASP A 249 -17.95 24.34 5.54
N TYR A 250 -17.11 23.87 4.61
CA TYR A 250 -17.01 22.46 4.22
C TYR A 250 -16.76 21.55 5.44
N TYR A 251 -15.80 21.91 6.29
CA TYR A 251 -15.49 21.13 7.49
C TYR A 251 -16.65 21.09 8.47
N HIS A 252 -17.36 22.20 8.66
CA HIS A 252 -18.57 22.25 9.48
C HIS A 252 -19.65 21.30 8.94
N VAL A 253 -19.89 21.27 7.63
CA VAL A 253 -20.86 20.35 7.01
C VAL A 253 -20.43 18.91 7.15
N VAL A 254 -19.24 18.57 6.67
CA VAL A 254 -18.80 17.19 6.45
C VAL A 254 -18.34 16.51 7.74
N HIS A 255 -17.59 17.23 8.60
CA HIS A 255 -17.01 16.65 9.80
C HIS A 255 -17.80 16.92 11.07
N GLU A 256 -18.51 18.06 11.13
CA GLU A 256 -19.19 18.51 12.35
C GLU A 256 -20.72 18.38 12.28
N GLY A 257 -21.25 17.97 11.12
CA GLY A 257 -22.66 17.65 10.95
C GLY A 257 -23.56 18.86 10.76
N ALA A 258 -23.02 20.02 10.40
CA ALA A 258 -23.83 21.21 10.10
C ALA A 258 -24.84 20.93 8.97
N GLY A 259 -26.06 21.45 9.13
CA GLY A 259 -27.14 21.22 8.19
C GLY A 259 -26.92 21.92 6.86
N LEU A 260 -27.14 21.19 5.77
CA LEU A 260 -27.17 21.72 4.41
C LEU A 260 -28.48 21.27 3.74
N ALA A 261 -29.10 22.12 2.92
CA ALA A 261 -30.34 21.83 2.22
C ALA A 261 -30.14 22.07 0.72
N LEU A 262 -30.66 21.16 -0.10
CA LEU A 262 -30.64 21.27 -1.55
C LEU A 262 -32.06 21.45 -2.09
N SER A 263 -32.24 22.42 -2.99
CA SER A 263 -33.43 22.48 -3.85
C SER A 263 -33.46 21.30 -4.82
N GLY A 264 -34.63 20.98 -5.39
CA GLY A 264 -34.76 19.90 -6.38
C GLY A 264 -33.85 20.09 -7.59
N ALA A 265 -33.73 21.32 -8.10
CA ALA A 265 -32.84 21.68 -9.20
C ALA A 265 -31.36 21.46 -8.84
N GLN A 266 -30.94 21.86 -7.64
CA GLN A 266 -29.56 21.62 -7.17
C GLN A 266 -29.26 20.13 -7.03
N GLN A 267 -30.20 19.31 -6.56
CA GLN A 267 -30.00 17.86 -6.49
C GLN A 267 -29.76 17.25 -7.88
N GLU A 268 -30.53 17.66 -8.88
CA GLU A 268 -30.35 17.17 -10.25
C GLU A 268 -29.00 17.61 -10.83
N GLN A 269 -28.62 18.87 -10.65
CA GLN A 269 -27.33 19.40 -11.08
C GLN A 269 -26.15 18.67 -10.42
N CYS A 270 -26.20 18.46 -9.10
CA CYS A 270 -25.16 17.73 -8.37
C CYS A 270 -25.02 16.29 -8.91
N ARG A 271 -26.14 15.58 -9.12
CA ARG A 271 -26.13 14.20 -9.63
C ARG A 271 -25.55 14.13 -11.04
N ALA A 272 -25.96 15.04 -11.93
CA ALA A 272 -25.44 15.10 -13.29
C ALA A 272 -23.93 15.35 -13.29
N LEU A 273 -23.48 16.36 -12.55
CA LEU A 273 -22.08 16.75 -12.49
C LEU A 273 -21.18 15.64 -11.92
N LEU A 274 -21.57 15.01 -10.80
CA LEU A 274 -20.84 13.89 -10.23
C LEU A 274 -20.80 12.67 -11.16
N ARG A 275 -21.87 12.41 -11.93
CA ARG A 275 -21.87 11.34 -12.93
C ARG A 275 -20.87 11.61 -14.05
N HIS A 276 -20.82 12.84 -14.56
CA HIS A 276 -19.86 13.22 -15.60
C HIS A 276 -18.41 13.17 -15.09
N LEU A 277 -18.16 13.69 -13.89
CA LEU A 277 -16.86 13.57 -13.23
C LEU A 277 -16.47 12.10 -13.00
N GLY A 278 -17.41 11.23 -12.64
CA GLY A 278 -17.16 9.80 -12.44
C GLY A 278 -16.72 9.06 -13.70
N GLY A 279 -17.09 9.56 -14.89
CA GLY A 279 -16.60 9.03 -16.17
C GLY A 279 -15.20 9.52 -16.55
N ARG A 280 -14.63 10.47 -15.82
CA ARG A 280 -13.31 11.09 -16.11
C ARG A 280 -12.29 10.93 -15.00
N LEU A 281 -12.73 10.72 -13.75
CA LEU A 281 -11.90 10.62 -12.56
C LEU A 281 -11.98 9.19 -11.98
N PRO A 282 -11.00 8.30 -12.27
CA PRO A 282 -11.01 6.92 -11.80
C PRO A 282 -11.12 6.79 -10.27
N GLN A 283 -10.59 7.77 -9.54
CA GLN A 283 -10.56 7.76 -8.08
C GLN A 283 -11.82 8.37 -7.43
N LEU A 284 -12.82 8.84 -8.18
CA LEU A 284 -14.00 9.51 -7.59
C LEU A 284 -14.77 8.64 -6.59
N GLY A 285 -14.79 7.33 -6.83
CA GLY A 285 -15.40 6.36 -5.92
C GLY A 285 -14.56 6.12 -4.67
N MET A 286 -13.28 5.78 -4.83
CA MET A 286 -12.38 5.44 -3.72
C MET A 286 -12.01 6.64 -2.82
N GLU A 287 -12.03 7.85 -3.37
CA GLU A 287 -11.66 9.07 -2.65
C GLU A 287 -12.64 9.43 -1.53
N GLY A 288 -13.84 8.84 -1.54
CA GLY A 288 -14.88 9.06 -0.54
C GLY A 288 -15.39 10.50 -0.49
N ASP A 289 -15.71 10.93 0.72
CA ASP A 289 -16.41 12.16 1.06
C ASP A 289 -15.85 12.84 2.32
N HIS A 290 -14.81 12.31 2.95
CA HIS A 290 -14.17 12.94 4.10
C HIS A 290 -12.88 13.69 3.74
N ASN A 291 -12.44 13.64 2.47
CA ASN A 291 -11.21 14.28 1.99
C ASN A 291 -9.99 13.95 2.86
N ILE A 292 -9.85 12.67 3.22
CA ILE A 292 -8.75 12.17 4.04
C ILE A 292 -7.52 11.94 3.15
N TRP A 293 -6.38 12.38 3.66
CA TRP A 293 -5.07 12.23 3.08
C TRP A 293 -4.14 11.49 4.05
N ILE A 294 -3.24 10.69 3.48
CA ILE A 294 -2.22 9.96 4.24
C ILE A 294 -0.85 10.52 3.93
N ILE A 295 -0.19 11.03 4.98
CA ILE A 295 1.12 11.67 4.93
C ILE A 295 2.14 10.62 5.32
N LYS A 296 3.14 10.40 4.46
CA LYS A 296 4.11 9.31 4.62
C LYS A 296 5.53 9.86 4.46
N PRO A 297 6.47 9.54 5.38
CA PRO A 297 7.86 9.91 5.20
C PRO A 297 8.50 9.07 4.08
N SER A 298 9.27 9.71 3.19
CA SER A 298 9.80 9.12 1.95
C SER A 298 10.67 7.87 2.18
N ALA A 299 11.57 7.92 3.17
CA ALA A 299 12.57 6.88 3.45
C ALA A 299 12.24 6.00 4.68
N LYS A 300 11.08 6.15 5.31
CA LYS A 300 10.70 5.34 6.48
C LYS A 300 9.83 4.15 6.08
N SER A 301 10.08 3.03 6.75
CA SER A 301 9.34 1.77 6.61
C SER A 301 8.64 1.38 7.93
N ARG A 302 7.88 0.27 7.90
CA ARG A 302 7.17 -0.29 9.07
C ARG A 302 6.08 0.63 9.64
N GLY A 303 5.55 1.52 8.80
CA GLY A 303 4.47 2.45 9.12
C GLY A 303 4.86 3.60 10.08
N ARG A 304 6.16 3.81 10.34
CA ARG A 304 6.63 4.87 11.24
C ARG A 304 6.39 6.26 10.64
N GLY A 305 5.79 7.14 11.43
CA GLY A 305 5.54 8.54 11.04
C GLY A 305 4.37 8.73 10.07
N ILE A 306 3.61 7.67 9.75
CA ILE A 306 2.44 7.80 8.88
C ILE A 306 1.27 8.40 9.66
N VAL A 307 0.64 9.43 9.09
CA VAL A 307 -0.50 10.14 9.69
C VAL A 307 -1.63 10.24 8.66
N CYS A 308 -2.86 9.99 9.08
CA CYS A 308 -4.06 10.26 8.30
C CYS A 308 -4.73 11.52 8.87
N THR A 309 -5.09 12.47 8.02
CA THR A 309 -5.83 13.69 8.40
C THR A 309 -6.80 14.11 7.30
N ALA A 310 -7.84 14.84 7.69
CA ALA A 310 -8.85 15.43 6.80
C ALA A 310 -8.76 16.97 6.73
N ARG A 311 -7.74 17.58 7.37
CA ARG A 311 -7.58 19.04 7.43
C ARG A 311 -6.34 19.48 6.66
N LEU A 312 -6.51 20.38 5.68
CA LEU A 312 -5.42 20.89 4.85
C LEU A 312 -4.31 21.53 5.69
N GLU A 313 -4.71 22.33 6.68
CA GLU A 313 -3.80 23.06 7.55
C GLU A 313 -2.93 22.08 8.36
N GLU A 314 -3.48 20.93 8.74
CA GLU A 314 -2.71 19.88 9.43
C GLU A 314 -1.71 19.21 8.49
N VAL A 315 -2.09 18.93 7.24
CA VAL A 315 -1.15 18.40 6.22
C VAL A 315 0.01 19.37 6.02
N LEU A 316 -0.30 20.64 5.79
CA LEU A 316 0.70 21.68 5.55
C LEU A 316 1.57 21.93 6.78
N ARG A 317 1.01 21.89 7.99
CA ARG A 317 1.78 22.01 9.25
C ARG A 317 2.74 20.83 9.44
N LEU A 318 2.29 19.60 9.18
CA LEU A 318 3.12 18.40 9.30
C LEU A 318 4.29 18.42 8.30
N ALA A 319 4.08 19.01 7.11
CA ALA A 319 5.15 19.23 6.14
C ALA A 319 6.03 20.46 6.44
N GLY A 320 5.43 21.54 6.98
CA GLY A 320 6.08 22.81 7.28
C GLY A 320 6.91 22.82 8.56
N GLY A 321 6.64 21.92 9.52
CA GLY A 321 7.50 21.71 10.69
C GLY A 321 8.95 21.28 10.34
N CYS A 322 9.21 20.97 9.07
CA CYS A 322 10.50 20.63 8.49
C CYS A 322 11.20 21.81 7.77
N THR A 323 10.79 23.07 7.95
CA THR A 323 11.50 24.24 7.38
C THR A 323 12.66 24.75 8.27
N ALA A 324 13.13 23.95 9.23
CA ALA A 324 14.37 24.25 9.94
C ALA A 324 15.53 24.21 8.92
N PRO A 325 16.54 25.10 9.01
CA PRO A 325 17.64 25.19 8.04
C PRO A 325 18.50 23.92 7.89
N SER A 326 18.26 22.89 8.70
CA SER A 326 18.96 21.61 8.73
C SER A 326 18.11 20.39 8.31
N ALA A 327 16.83 20.57 7.98
CA ALA A 327 16.00 19.49 7.45
C ALA A 327 16.09 19.49 5.92
N GLU A 328 16.65 18.44 5.34
CA GLU A 328 16.79 18.28 3.90
C GLU A 328 15.43 18.46 3.20
N VAL A 329 15.41 19.28 2.15
CA VAL A 329 14.25 19.55 1.30
C VAL A 329 13.83 18.23 0.63
N GLY A 330 12.80 17.53 1.16
CA GLY A 330 12.24 16.35 0.48
C GLY A 330 11.75 15.16 1.33
N GLU A 331 11.26 15.35 2.56
CA GLU A 331 11.01 14.19 3.45
C GLU A 331 9.64 13.51 3.34
N TRP A 332 8.65 14.07 2.63
CA TRP A 332 7.26 13.62 2.74
C TRP A 332 6.51 13.57 1.42
N VAL A 333 5.76 12.48 1.26
CA VAL A 333 4.68 12.39 0.27
C VAL A 333 3.33 12.46 0.96
N VAL A 334 2.37 13.09 0.31
CA VAL A 334 0.95 13.05 0.67
C VAL A 334 0.21 12.28 -0.42
N GLN A 335 -0.60 11.31 -0.02
CA GLN A 335 -1.34 10.46 -0.94
C GLN A 335 -2.81 10.45 -0.57
N LYS A 336 -3.72 10.42 -1.56
CA LYS A 336 -5.14 10.35 -1.28
C LYS A 336 -5.46 9.03 -0.57
N TYR A 337 -6.16 9.12 0.57
CA TYR A 337 -6.57 7.93 1.30
C TYR A 337 -7.74 7.23 0.58
N VAL A 338 -7.67 5.89 0.51
CA VAL A 338 -8.78 5.03 0.06
C VAL A 338 -9.82 4.95 1.18
N GLU A 339 -10.85 5.78 1.10
CA GLU A 339 -11.87 5.95 2.14
C GLU A 339 -12.95 4.88 2.10
N ARG A 340 -13.17 4.30 0.91
CA ARG A 340 -14.11 3.21 0.65
C ARG A 340 -13.39 1.91 0.28
N PRO A 341 -12.57 1.34 1.20
CA PRO A 341 -11.92 0.08 0.95
C PRO A 341 -12.92 -1.07 1.06
N LEU A 342 -12.67 -2.16 0.35
CA LEU A 342 -13.29 -3.45 0.65
C LEU A 342 -12.98 -3.83 2.11
N LEU A 343 -14.04 -4.12 2.87
CA LEU A 343 -13.93 -4.54 4.26
C LEU A 343 -14.33 -6.01 4.39
N ILE A 344 -13.64 -6.73 5.27
CA ILE A 344 -14.01 -8.09 5.67
C ILE A 344 -14.44 -8.01 7.13
N PHE A 345 -15.69 -8.36 7.40
CA PHE A 345 -16.28 -8.24 8.74
C PHE A 345 -16.13 -6.84 9.36
N GLY A 346 -16.22 -5.78 8.54
CA GLY A 346 -16.05 -4.40 8.97
C GLY A 346 -14.61 -3.99 9.32
N THR A 347 -13.60 -4.81 8.99
CA THR A 347 -12.20 -4.56 9.27
C THR A 347 -11.40 -4.36 7.99
N LYS A 348 -10.55 -3.33 7.98
CA LYS A 348 -9.64 -3.01 6.87
C LYS A 348 -8.52 -4.06 6.79
N PHE A 349 -8.09 -4.35 5.57
CA PHE A 349 -6.91 -5.18 5.30
C PHE A 349 -6.12 -4.62 4.11
N ASP A 350 -4.88 -5.09 3.97
CA ASP A 350 -4.11 -5.01 2.74
C ASP A 350 -3.65 -6.41 2.30
N VAL A 351 -3.20 -6.54 1.06
CA VAL A 351 -2.59 -7.74 0.49
C VAL A 351 -1.10 -7.49 0.26
N ARG A 352 -0.25 -8.38 0.77
CA ARG A 352 1.15 -8.51 0.37
C ARG A 352 1.24 -9.46 -0.82
N GLN A 353 1.52 -8.90 -1.99
CA GLN A 353 1.72 -9.62 -3.23
C GLN A 353 3.21 -9.71 -3.57
N TRP A 354 3.74 -10.92 -3.78
CA TRP A 354 5.12 -11.10 -4.20
C TRP A 354 5.26 -11.13 -5.72
N PHE A 355 6.38 -10.58 -6.20
CA PHE A 355 6.84 -10.75 -7.58
C PHE A 355 8.37 -10.76 -7.59
N LEU A 356 8.95 -11.41 -8.59
CA LEU A 356 10.39 -11.59 -8.76
C LEU A 356 10.79 -10.95 -10.09
N VAL A 357 11.86 -10.14 -10.07
CA VAL A 357 12.50 -9.65 -11.29
C VAL A 357 13.81 -10.40 -11.46
N THR A 358 13.98 -11.05 -12.61
CA THR A 358 15.21 -11.80 -12.93
C THR A 358 16.11 -11.09 -13.93
N ASP A 359 15.56 -10.11 -14.65
CA ASP A 359 16.29 -9.34 -15.63
C ASP A 359 15.59 -8.00 -15.87
N TRP A 360 16.38 -6.99 -16.24
CA TRP A 360 15.91 -5.64 -16.62
C TRP A 360 16.16 -5.33 -18.09
N ASN A 361 16.91 -6.19 -18.80
CA ASN A 361 17.12 -6.07 -20.24
C ASN A 361 17.28 -7.47 -20.88
N PRO A 362 16.17 -8.11 -21.31
CA PRO A 362 14.80 -7.59 -21.27
C PRO A 362 14.18 -7.59 -19.87
N LEU A 363 13.29 -6.64 -19.57
CA LEU A 363 12.55 -6.63 -18.30
C LEU A 363 11.73 -7.93 -18.18
N THR A 364 12.04 -8.76 -17.18
CA THR A 364 11.43 -10.08 -16.99
C THR A 364 10.82 -10.18 -15.59
N ILE A 365 9.49 -10.24 -15.52
CA ILE A 365 8.72 -10.17 -14.28
C ILE A 365 7.93 -11.47 -14.05
N TRP A 366 8.15 -12.08 -12.89
CA TRP A 366 7.44 -13.27 -12.43
C TRP A 366 6.51 -12.90 -11.28
N PHE A 367 5.21 -13.16 -11.45
CA PHE A 367 4.21 -12.94 -10.41
C PHE A 367 4.02 -14.21 -9.58
N TYR A 368 3.96 -14.09 -8.26
CA TYR A 368 3.71 -15.25 -7.40
C TYR A 368 2.21 -15.43 -7.18
N ARG A 369 1.64 -16.57 -7.58
CA ARG A 369 0.16 -16.78 -7.57
C ARG A 369 -0.47 -16.83 -6.19
N GLU A 370 0.34 -16.98 -5.14
CA GLU A 370 -0.12 -16.97 -3.75
C GLU A 370 0.25 -15.64 -3.08
N SER A 371 -0.62 -15.14 -2.21
CA SER A 371 -0.39 -13.93 -1.41
C SER A 371 -1.07 -14.05 -0.05
N TYR A 372 -0.82 -13.08 0.83
CA TYR A 372 -1.46 -13.04 2.14
C TYR A 372 -1.98 -11.65 2.47
N LEU A 373 -3.03 -11.61 3.29
CA LEU A 373 -3.69 -10.42 3.76
C LEU A 373 -3.25 -10.10 5.19
N ARG A 374 -3.18 -8.82 5.54
CA ARG A 374 -2.96 -8.36 6.92
C ARG A 374 -4.14 -7.51 7.35
N PHE A 375 -4.79 -7.89 8.44
CA PHE A 375 -5.91 -7.14 9.01
C PHE A 375 -5.44 -6.04 9.97
N CYS A 376 -6.20 -4.97 10.04
CA CYS A 376 -6.17 -4.04 11.17
C CYS A 376 -6.77 -4.70 12.44
N SER A 377 -6.29 -4.31 13.61
CA SER A 377 -6.74 -4.84 14.91
C SER A 377 -8.08 -4.28 15.38
N ARG A 378 -8.57 -3.22 14.73
CA ARG A 378 -9.78 -2.50 15.10
C ARG A 378 -10.73 -2.34 13.90
N PRO A 379 -12.06 -2.34 14.13
CA PRO A 379 -13.04 -2.08 13.06
C PRO A 379 -12.78 -0.74 12.36
N PHE A 380 -13.01 -0.71 11.06
CA PHE A 380 -12.80 0.49 10.25
C PHE A 380 -13.79 1.59 10.62
N SER A 381 -13.32 2.85 10.65
CA SER A 381 -14.18 4.01 10.84
C SER A 381 -13.46 5.28 10.41
N LEU A 382 -14.07 6.09 9.54
CA LEU A 382 -13.51 7.38 9.13
C LEU A 382 -13.65 8.47 10.22
N ARG A 383 -14.45 8.24 11.26
CA ARG A 383 -14.61 9.16 12.39
C ARG A 383 -13.38 9.20 13.30
N ARG A 384 -12.55 8.17 13.26
CA ARG A 384 -11.38 8.00 14.13
C ARG A 384 -10.18 7.53 13.32
N LEU A 385 -9.31 8.46 12.97
CA LEU A 385 -8.15 8.22 12.12
C LEU A 385 -6.95 7.58 12.86
N ASP A 386 -7.21 6.78 13.90
CA ASP A 386 -6.16 6.15 14.69
C ASP A 386 -5.46 5.00 13.92
N PRO A 387 -4.13 4.82 14.07
CA PRO A 387 -3.35 3.84 13.29
C PRO A 387 -3.89 2.40 13.35
N ALA A 388 -4.53 2.01 14.46
CA ALA A 388 -5.03 0.65 14.67
C ALA A 388 -6.15 0.26 13.68
N ARG A 389 -6.85 1.24 13.09
CA ARG A 389 -7.97 1.05 12.14
C ARG A 389 -7.55 1.19 10.68
N HIS A 390 -6.46 1.91 10.43
CA HIS A 390 -6.14 2.40 9.10
C HIS A 390 -4.80 1.88 8.53
N LEU A 391 -3.89 1.37 9.36
CA LEU A 391 -2.55 0.92 8.94
C LEU A 391 -2.36 -0.58 9.20
N CYS A 392 -2.29 -1.42 8.18
CA CYS A 392 -2.26 -2.89 8.34
C CYS A 392 -0.88 -3.47 8.70
N ASN A 393 0.17 -2.63 8.81
CA ASN A 393 1.52 -3.10 9.08
C ASN A 393 1.61 -3.84 10.42
N VAL A 394 2.17 -5.04 10.40
CA VAL A 394 2.35 -5.89 11.60
C VAL A 394 3.09 -5.16 12.74
N SER A 395 4.09 -4.33 12.42
CA SER A 395 4.84 -3.51 13.38
C SER A 395 4.00 -2.48 14.14
N ILE A 396 2.90 -2.03 13.53
CA ILE A 396 1.92 -1.14 14.16
C ILE A 396 0.92 -1.99 14.93
N GLN A 397 0.36 -3.02 14.28
CA GLN A 397 -0.73 -3.82 14.84
C GLN A 397 -0.31 -4.60 16.09
N LYS A 398 0.94 -5.05 16.20
CA LYS A 398 1.48 -5.70 17.40
C LYS A 398 1.42 -4.83 18.68
N ARG A 399 1.31 -3.51 18.54
CA ARG A 399 1.17 -2.59 19.68
C ARG A 399 -0.25 -2.56 20.25
N TYR A 400 -1.20 -3.12 19.53
CA TYR A 400 -2.61 -3.16 19.90
C TYR A 400 -3.01 -4.59 20.21
N GLY A 401 -3.51 -4.82 21.43
CA GLY A 401 -4.15 -6.09 21.77
C GLY A 401 -5.45 -6.31 20.99
N PRO A 402 -5.94 -7.55 20.91
CA PRO A 402 -7.20 -7.89 20.24
C PRO A 402 -8.34 -7.03 20.78
N ALA A 403 -9.18 -6.51 19.88
CA ALA A 403 -10.30 -5.69 20.29
C ALA A 403 -11.42 -6.56 20.88
N ARG A 404 -12.04 -6.13 21.99
CA ARG A 404 -13.26 -6.79 22.50
C ARG A 404 -14.40 -6.83 21.47
N SER A 405 -14.41 -5.85 20.56
CA SER A 405 -15.36 -5.73 19.46
C SER A 405 -14.89 -6.40 18.16
N GLN A 406 -13.83 -7.21 18.21
CA GLN A 406 -13.32 -7.88 17.00
C GLN A 406 -14.30 -8.95 16.56
N HIS A 407 -14.54 -9.04 15.26
CA HIS A 407 -15.45 -10.03 14.73
C HIS A 407 -14.87 -11.45 14.93
N PRO A 408 -15.65 -12.42 15.45
CA PRO A 408 -15.14 -13.73 15.87
C PRO A 408 -14.61 -14.59 14.72
N ARG A 409 -14.99 -14.29 13.47
CA ARG A 409 -14.49 -14.97 12.27
C ARG A 409 -13.15 -14.42 11.75
N LEU A 410 -12.61 -13.34 12.33
CA LEU A 410 -11.26 -12.89 12.00
C LEU A 410 -10.22 -13.81 12.66
N PRO A 411 -9.10 -14.10 11.99
CA PRO A 411 -8.07 -14.97 12.53
C PRO A 411 -7.34 -14.26 13.70
N PRO A 412 -6.96 -14.98 14.78
CA PRO A 412 -6.28 -14.38 15.93
C PRO A 412 -4.95 -13.67 15.57
N ASP A 413 -4.24 -14.21 14.60
CA ASP A 413 -2.96 -13.68 14.08
C ASP A 413 -3.15 -12.56 13.03
N GLN A 414 -4.40 -12.13 12.79
CA GLN A 414 -4.75 -11.06 11.85
C GLN A 414 -4.21 -11.31 10.42
N THR A 415 -4.04 -12.58 10.03
CA THR A 415 -3.49 -12.95 8.73
C THR A 415 -4.36 -13.97 8.00
N TRP A 416 -4.65 -13.71 6.72
CA TRP A 416 -5.28 -14.68 5.82
C TRP A 416 -4.40 -15.00 4.63
N SER A 417 -4.53 -16.20 4.08
CA SER A 417 -4.04 -16.52 2.74
C SER A 417 -5.02 -16.01 1.67
N CYS A 418 -4.54 -15.77 0.45
CA CYS A 418 -5.40 -15.41 -0.67
C CYS A 418 -6.50 -16.45 -0.96
N ARG A 419 -6.27 -17.73 -0.63
CA ARG A 419 -7.29 -18.78 -0.71
C ARG A 419 -8.46 -18.56 0.25
N GLN A 420 -8.18 -18.08 1.47
CA GLN A 420 -9.22 -17.72 2.43
C GLN A 420 -10.00 -16.49 1.96
N LEU A 421 -9.32 -15.51 1.33
CA LEU A 421 -10.00 -14.40 0.68
C LEU A 421 -10.90 -14.87 -0.47
N GLN A 422 -10.43 -15.75 -1.35
CA GLN A 422 -11.24 -16.31 -2.44
C GLN A 422 -12.48 -17.03 -1.92
N ALA A 423 -12.34 -17.84 -0.86
CA ALA A 423 -13.47 -18.50 -0.22
C ALA A 423 -14.47 -17.50 0.39
N TYR A 424 -13.99 -16.44 1.03
CA TYR A 424 -14.84 -15.37 1.53
C TYR A 424 -15.58 -14.64 0.40
N LEU A 425 -14.88 -14.27 -0.68
CA LEU A 425 -15.47 -13.63 -1.86
C LEU A 425 -16.56 -14.51 -2.48
N ALA A 426 -16.34 -15.82 -2.58
CA ALA A 426 -17.35 -16.76 -3.03
C ALA A 426 -18.57 -16.79 -2.10
N GLN A 427 -18.35 -16.79 -0.78
CA GLN A 427 -19.42 -16.75 0.21
C GLN A 427 -20.29 -15.49 0.12
N VAL A 428 -19.72 -14.34 -0.24
CA VAL A 428 -20.45 -13.07 -0.40
C VAL A 428 -20.94 -12.81 -1.82
N GLY A 429 -20.93 -13.82 -2.70
CA GLY A 429 -21.45 -13.72 -4.06
C GLY A 429 -20.52 -13.03 -5.07
N GLN A 430 -19.24 -12.85 -4.72
CA GLN A 430 -18.22 -12.17 -5.54
C GLN A 430 -17.08 -13.11 -5.97
N ALA A 431 -17.36 -14.39 -6.22
CA ALA A 431 -16.35 -15.40 -6.56
C ALA A 431 -15.44 -14.98 -7.74
N GLY A 432 -16.00 -14.28 -8.74
CA GLY A 432 -15.26 -13.82 -9.92
C GLY A 432 -14.26 -12.70 -9.65
N ALA A 433 -14.45 -11.91 -8.58
CA ALA A 433 -13.67 -10.69 -8.33
C ALA A 433 -12.15 -10.96 -8.23
N TRP A 434 -11.76 -12.07 -7.61
CA TRP A 434 -10.34 -12.42 -7.47
C TRP A 434 -9.65 -12.60 -8.83
N HIS A 435 -10.23 -13.42 -9.71
CA HIS A 435 -9.62 -13.79 -10.98
C HIS A 435 -9.87 -12.79 -12.11
N GLN A 436 -10.99 -12.06 -12.06
CA GLN A 436 -11.41 -11.14 -13.13
C GLN A 436 -10.96 -9.70 -12.89
N VAL A 437 -10.76 -9.29 -11.63
CA VAL A 437 -10.46 -7.90 -11.26
C VAL A 437 -9.16 -7.80 -10.47
N MET A 438 -9.09 -8.43 -9.29
CA MET A 438 -7.99 -8.23 -8.35
C MET A 438 -6.63 -8.69 -8.92
N VAL A 439 -6.53 -9.94 -9.41
CA VAL A 439 -5.27 -10.48 -9.93
C VAL A 439 -4.82 -9.75 -11.20
N PRO A 440 -5.67 -9.56 -12.24
CA PRO A 440 -5.28 -8.79 -13.43
C PRO A 440 -4.83 -7.36 -13.09
N GLY A 441 -5.56 -6.66 -12.23
CA GLY A 441 -5.20 -5.30 -11.82
C GLY A 441 -3.89 -5.23 -11.02
N MET A 442 -3.64 -6.17 -10.11
CA MET A 442 -2.35 -6.26 -9.40
C MET A 442 -1.18 -6.51 -10.36
N LYS A 443 -1.36 -7.39 -11.35
CA LYS A 443 -0.34 -7.65 -12.39
C LYS A 443 -0.06 -6.39 -13.21
N ALA A 444 -1.11 -5.72 -13.69
CA ALA A 444 -1.00 -4.49 -14.47
C ALA A 444 -0.28 -3.39 -13.69
N ALA A 445 -0.66 -3.16 -12.43
CA ALA A 445 -0.01 -2.18 -11.56
C ALA A 445 1.49 -2.46 -11.34
N VAL A 446 1.87 -3.74 -11.12
CA VAL A 446 3.28 -4.15 -11.00
C VAL A 446 4.05 -3.89 -12.29
N VAL A 447 3.48 -4.26 -13.44
CA VAL A 447 4.12 -4.04 -14.75
C VAL A 447 4.30 -2.55 -15.02
N GLY A 448 3.26 -1.73 -14.84
CA GLY A 448 3.34 -0.28 -15.03
C GLY A 448 4.38 0.38 -14.12
N ALA A 449 4.40 0.00 -12.84
CA ALA A 449 5.40 0.51 -11.89
C ALA A 449 6.85 0.17 -12.29
N LEU A 450 7.10 -1.03 -12.82
CA LEU A 450 8.45 -1.44 -13.22
C LEU A 450 8.87 -0.87 -14.57
N ARG A 451 7.96 -0.78 -15.54
CA ARG A 451 8.22 -0.16 -16.86
C ARG A 451 8.66 1.30 -16.72
N SER A 452 7.95 2.07 -15.91
CA SER A 452 8.30 3.48 -15.62
C SER A 452 9.63 3.66 -14.86
N ALA A 453 10.23 2.58 -14.35
CA ALA A 453 11.47 2.61 -13.59
C ALA A 453 12.65 1.94 -14.31
N GLN A 454 12.43 1.33 -15.48
CA GLN A 454 13.38 0.39 -16.11
C GLN A 454 14.77 1.00 -16.33
N ASP A 455 14.83 2.24 -16.81
CA ASP A 455 16.10 2.94 -17.09
C ASP A 455 16.82 3.46 -15.83
N LEU A 456 16.14 3.47 -14.69
CA LEU A 456 16.66 4.03 -13.44
C LEU A 456 17.37 2.97 -12.59
N VAL A 457 17.12 1.69 -12.86
CA VAL A 457 17.69 0.58 -12.08
C VAL A 457 19.13 0.29 -12.49
N GLY A 458 19.99 0.04 -11.51
CA GLY A 458 21.32 -0.51 -11.74
C GLY A 458 21.22 -2.01 -11.98
N SER A 459 20.95 -2.38 -13.24
CA SER A 459 20.85 -3.77 -13.69
C SER A 459 22.22 -4.45 -13.71
N ARG A 460 22.22 -5.76 -13.43
CA ARG A 460 23.41 -6.62 -13.50
C ARG A 460 22.96 -8.03 -13.86
N LYS A 461 23.55 -8.62 -14.89
CA LYS A 461 23.31 -10.04 -15.20
C LYS A 461 23.78 -10.90 -14.01
N GLY A 462 22.98 -11.90 -13.66
CA GLY A 462 23.18 -12.69 -12.45
C GLY A 462 22.62 -12.05 -11.18
N SER A 463 22.13 -10.81 -11.21
CA SER A 463 21.27 -10.31 -10.13
C SER A 463 19.80 -10.66 -10.40
N PHE A 464 19.06 -10.89 -9.33
CA PHE A 464 17.60 -11.00 -9.32
C PHE A 464 17.09 -10.34 -8.04
N GLU A 465 15.82 -10.01 -7.94
CA GLU A 465 15.28 -9.48 -6.68
C GLU A 465 13.81 -9.84 -6.49
N LEU A 466 13.50 -10.32 -5.29
CA LEU A 466 12.13 -10.59 -4.84
C LEU A 466 11.59 -9.33 -4.18
N TYR A 467 10.46 -8.85 -4.66
CA TYR A 467 9.78 -7.67 -4.14
C TYR A 467 8.44 -8.05 -3.51
N GLY A 468 7.93 -7.18 -2.63
CA GLY A 468 6.58 -7.26 -2.10
C GLY A 468 5.81 -5.98 -2.40
N ALA A 469 4.74 -6.08 -3.18
CA ALA A 469 3.79 -4.99 -3.40
C ALA A 469 2.66 -5.05 -2.37
N ASP A 470 2.31 -3.91 -1.79
CA ASP A 470 1.18 -3.77 -0.87
C ASP A 470 -0.01 -3.16 -1.60
N PHE A 471 -1.15 -3.86 -1.58
CA PHE A 471 -2.39 -3.42 -2.21
C PHE A 471 -3.53 -3.29 -1.20
N VAL A 472 -4.37 -2.28 -1.36
CA VAL A 472 -5.72 -2.24 -0.79
C VAL A 472 -6.72 -2.36 -1.94
N PHE A 473 -7.96 -2.76 -1.67
CA PHE A 473 -9.00 -2.89 -2.69
C PHE A 473 -10.12 -1.91 -2.40
N GLY A 474 -10.69 -1.29 -3.44
CA GLY A 474 -11.95 -0.55 -3.32
C GLY A 474 -13.13 -1.48 -3.08
N GLU A 475 -14.30 -0.94 -2.71
CA GLU A 475 -15.55 -1.72 -2.61
C GLU A 475 -15.93 -2.45 -3.92
N ASP A 476 -15.46 -1.93 -5.05
CA ASP A 476 -15.55 -2.49 -6.40
C ASP A 476 -14.50 -3.58 -6.70
N CYS A 477 -13.73 -3.99 -5.69
CA CYS A 477 -12.61 -4.93 -5.78
C CYS A 477 -11.43 -4.46 -6.65
N GLN A 478 -11.39 -3.20 -7.07
CA GLN A 478 -10.25 -2.66 -7.82
C GLN A 478 -9.01 -2.56 -6.93
N PRO A 479 -7.84 -3.08 -7.36
CA PRO A 479 -6.60 -3.00 -6.60
C PRO A 479 -5.95 -1.62 -6.69
N TRP A 480 -5.60 -1.06 -5.52
CA TRP A 480 -4.86 0.17 -5.36
C TRP A 480 -3.48 -0.12 -4.78
N LEU A 481 -2.44 0.07 -5.58
CA LEU A 481 -1.04 -0.07 -5.17
C LEU A 481 -0.69 1.01 -4.15
N LEU A 482 -0.13 0.60 -3.01
CA LEU A 482 0.25 1.51 -1.92
C LEU A 482 1.75 1.75 -1.83
N GLU A 483 2.54 0.69 -1.97
CA GLU A 483 3.99 0.72 -2.00
C GLU A 483 4.56 -0.59 -2.57
N ILE A 484 5.81 -0.54 -3.03
CA ILE A 484 6.62 -1.72 -3.34
C ILE A 484 7.79 -1.74 -2.36
N ASN A 485 8.04 -2.89 -1.74
CA ASN A 485 9.15 -3.09 -0.83
C ASN A 485 10.22 -3.96 -1.49
N ALA A 486 11.46 -3.46 -1.54
CA ALA A 486 12.64 -4.32 -1.68
C ALA A 486 12.81 -5.17 -0.43
N SER A 487 13.38 -6.38 -0.59
CA SER A 487 13.66 -7.29 0.53
C SER A 487 12.45 -7.49 1.47
N PRO A 488 11.29 -7.94 0.95
CA PRO A 488 10.10 -8.15 1.78
C PRO A 488 10.41 -9.12 2.93
N THR A 489 9.85 -8.86 4.11
CA THR A 489 10.08 -9.72 5.28
C THR A 489 9.67 -11.16 5.00
N MET A 490 10.55 -12.10 5.38
CA MET A 490 10.33 -13.54 5.31
C MET A 490 10.08 -14.17 6.69
N ALA A 491 9.86 -13.34 7.71
CA ALA A 491 9.68 -13.80 9.08
C ALA A 491 8.36 -14.59 9.23
N PRO A 492 8.36 -15.73 9.94
CA PRO A 492 7.19 -16.59 10.13
C PRO A 492 6.27 -16.05 11.23
N SER A 493 5.67 -14.86 11.03
CA SER A 493 4.81 -14.21 12.03
C SER A 493 3.45 -14.88 12.29
N SER A 494 3.07 -15.86 11.47
CA SER A 494 1.79 -16.57 11.49
C SER A 494 1.96 -17.93 10.82
N ALA A 495 0.99 -18.84 10.97
CA ALA A 495 0.99 -20.10 10.21
C ALA A 495 0.94 -19.86 8.69
N VAL A 496 0.22 -18.82 8.25
CA VAL A 496 0.13 -18.43 6.84
C VAL A 496 1.47 -17.97 6.31
N THR A 497 2.11 -17.00 6.97
CA THR A 497 3.40 -16.45 6.53
C THR A 497 4.52 -17.46 6.68
N SER A 498 4.53 -18.30 7.72
CA SER A 498 5.50 -19.40 7.86
C SER A 498 5.51 -20.30 6.61
N ARG A 499 4.33 -20.78 6.20
CA ARG A 499 4.17 -21.62 5.00
C ARG A 499 4.52 -20.86 3.72
N LEU A 500 3.94 -19.67 3.52
CA LEU A 500 4.04 -18.96 2.25
C LEU A 500 5.43 -18.36 2.02
N CYS A 501 6.09 -17.82 3.06
CA CYS A 501 7.46 -17.32 2.97
C CYS A 501 8.46 -18.45 2.66
N ALA A 502 8.28 -19.64 3.25
CA ALA A 502 9.11 -20.79 2.92
C ALA A 502 8.89 -21.23 1.46
N ASN A 503 7.63 -21.24 1.00
CA ASN A 503 7.30 -21.61 -0.38
C ASN A 503 7.89 -20.64 -1.42
N VAL A 504 7.75 -19.32 -1.21
CA VAL A 504 8.26 -18.33 -2.18
C VAL A 504 9.79 -18.34 -2.26
N GLN A 505 10.47 -18.58 -1.14
CA GLN A 505 11.94 -18.78 -1.13
C GLN A 505 12.34 -20.01 -1.95
N ARG A 506 11.64 -21.13 -1.76
CA ARG A 506 11.86 -22.36 -2.54
C ARG A 506 11.63 -22.16 -4.02
N ASP A 507 10.52 -21.54 -4.37
CA ASP A 507 10.15 -21.31 -5.76
C ASP A 507 11.05 -20.25 -6.42
N THR A 508 11.61 -19.32 -5.64
CA THR A 508 12.62 -18.38 -6.15
C THR A 508 13.87 -19.14 -6.60
N LEU A 509 14.37 -20.09 -5.79
CA LEU A 509 15.51 -20.92 -6.18
C LEU A 509 15.24 -21.76 -7.43
N ARG A 510 14.00 -22.24 -7.62
CA ARG A 510 13.60 -22.93 -8.85
C ARG A 510 13.75 -22.04 -10.08
N VAL A 511 13.33 -20.78 -9.98
CA VAL A 511 13.42 -19.83 -11.11
C VAL A 511 14.87 -19.42 -11.38
N VAL A 512 15.68 -19.16 -10.34
CA VAL A 512 17.00 -18.52 -10.52
C VAL A 512 18.16 -19.50 -10.59
N ILE A 513 17.98 -20.75 -10.14
CA ILE A 513 18.97 -21.83 -10.22
C ILE A 513 18.46 -22.92 -11.16
N ASP A 514 17.40 -23.64 -10.78
CA ASP A 514 17.00 -24.88 -11.46
C ASP A 514 16.65 -24.64 -12.94
N ARG A 515 15.96 -23.53 -13.26
CA ARG A 515 15.62 -23.14 -14.64
C ARG A 515 16.80 -22.81 -15.54
N ARG A 516 17.98 -22.54 -14.97
CA ARG A 516 19.22 -22.33 -15.76
C ARG A 516 19.71 -23.64 -16.35
N ASP A 517 19.53 -24.73 -15.61
CA ASP A 517 19.94 -26.07 -16.01
C ASP A 517 18.84 -26.76 -16.84
N ASP A 518 17.57 -26.59 -16.44
CA ASP A 518 16.40 -27.13 -17.13
C ASP A 518 15.30 -26.06 -17.32
N PRO A 519 15.18 -25.46 -18.52
CA PRO A 519 14.15 -24.47 -18.84
C PRO A 519 12.70 -24.98 -18.71
N THR A 520 12.46 -26.27 -18.54
CA THR A 520 11.13 -26.87 -18.39
C THR A 520 10.79 -27.23 -16.94
N CYS A 521 11.73 -27.00 -16.01
CA CYS A 521 11.53 -27.39 -14.62
C CYS A 521 10.33 -26.66 -13.99
N PRO A 522 9.63 -27.29 -13.01
CA PRO A 522 8.56 -26.62 -12.29
C PRO A 522 9.06 -25.35 -11.59
N ILE A 523 8.39 -24.23 -11.80
CA ILE A 523 8.66 -22.93 -11.15
C ILE A 523 7.78 -22.69 -9.89
N GLY A 524 7.09 -23.74 -9.44
CA GLY A 524 6.16 -23.68 -8.32
C GLY A 524 5.00 -22.72 -8.57
N ALA A 525 4.74 -21.81 -7.64
CA ALA A 525 3.63 -20.86 -7.75
C ALA A 525 3.96 -19.60 -8.56
N PHE A 526 5.20 -19.42 -9.07
CA PHE A 526 5.50 -18.33 -10.00
C PHE A 526 4.80 -18.51 -11.36
N GLU A 527 4.54 -17.39 -12.00
CA GLU A 527 3.99 -17.25 -13.35
C GLU A 527 4.73 -16.11 -14.04
N LEU A 528 5.22 -16.30 -15.26
CA LEU A 528 5.80 -15.22 -16.05
C LEU A 528 4.68 -14.30 -16.56
N ILE A 529 4.68 -13.03 -16.15
CA ILE A 529 3.61 -12.08 -16.51
C ILE A 529 4.08 -11.01 -17.50
N TYR A 530 5.38 -10.81 -17.62
CA TYR A 530 5.95 -9.82 -18.52
C TYR A 530 7.36 -10.21 -18.93
N LYS A 531 7.64 -10.07 -20.23
CA LYS A 531 8.97 -10.15 -20.82
C LYS A 531 8.98 -9.29 -22.08
N GLU A 532 9.81 -8.25 -22.07
CA GLU A 532 10.01 -7.39 -23.25
C GLU A 532 10.86 -8.06 -24.35
#